data_AF-A0A7J2VTP7-F1
#
_entry.id   AF-A0A7J2VTP7-F1
#
_cell.length_a   1.000
_cell.length_b   1.000
_cell.length_c   1.000
_cell.angle_alpha   90.00
_cell.angle_beta   90.00
_cell.angle_gamma   90.00
#
_symmetry.space_group_name_H-M   'P 1'
#
loop_
_entity.id
_entity.type
_entity.pdbx_description
1 polymer ?
#
loop_
_entity_poly.entity_id
_entity_poly.type
_entity_poly.pdbx_seq_one_letter_code
_entity_poly.pdbx_strand_id
1 'polypeptide(L)' 'MKAKISATFYGKCDICGKEGLVFKIGDEETKEVVIICEDCAKKYGDIKISEMLDKFGRKDEESFYPGIKNLSENN' A
#
# COMPACT_ATOMS: atom_id res chain seq x y z
N MET A 1 12.55 0.51 -10.85
CA MET A 1 11.25 0.25 -10.20
C MET A 1 11.04 -1.24 -10.07
N LYS A 2 11.21 -1.76 -8.85
CA LYS A 2 10.78 -3.11 -8.45
C LYS A 2 9.54 -2.96 -7.57
N ALA A 3 8.38 -2.84 -8.23
CA ALA A 3 7.11 -2.77 -7.51
C ALA A 3 6.80 -4.11 -6.82
N LYS A 4 6.49 -4.07 -5.52
CA LYS A 4 6.00 -5.23 -4.75
C LYS A 4 4.57 -4.95 -4.29
N ILE A 5 3.70 -5.93 -4.51
CA ILE A 5 2.35 -5.95 -3.95
C ILE A 5 2.42 -6.78 -2.66
N SER A 6 2.07 -6.20 -1.52
CA SER A 6 2.00 -6.92 -0.25
C SER A 6 0.66 -7.64 -0.09
N ALA A 7 0.58 -8.51 0.92
CA ALA A 7 -0.66 -9.18 1.33
C ALA A 7 -1.81 -8.20 1.56
N THR A 8 -3.04 -8.67 1.31
CA THR A 8 -4.29 -7.96 1.60
C THR A 8 -4.51 -7.89 3.12
N PHE A 9 -4.89 -6.72 3.62
CA PHE A 9 -5.21 -6.49 5.03
C PHE A 9 -6.45 -5.60 5.15
N TYR A 10 -7.02 -5.50 6.35
CA TYR A 10 -8.11 -4.58 6.60
C TYR A 10 -7.56 -3.20 6.96
N GLY A 11 -8.01 -2.16 6.28
CA GLY A 11 -7.47 -0.82 6.46
C GLY A 11 -8.23 0.23 5.64
N LYS A 12 -7.71 1.46 5.66
CA LYS A 12 -8.28 2.58 4.93
C LYS A 12 -7.61 2.74 3.57
N CYS A 13 -8.40 2.86 2.52
CA CYS A 13 -7.89 3.16 1.17
C CYS A 13 -7.42 4.62 1.10
N ASP A 14 -6.18 4.84 0.67
CA ASP A 14 -5.60 6.18 0.49
C ASP A 14 -6.29 6.96 -0.64
N ILE A 15 -6.90 6.27 -1.62
CA ILE A 15 -7.54 6.91 -2.77
C ILE A 15 -8.98 7.35 -2.46
N CYS A 16 -9.82 6.43 -1.96
CA CYS A 16 -11.25 6.71 -1.76
C CYS A 16 -11.64 6.93 -0.30
N GLY A 17 -10.71 6.75 0.65
CA GLY A 17 -10.94 6.92 2.08
C GLY A 17 -11.84 5.86 2.73
N LYS A 18 -12.33 4.87 1.97
CA LYS A 18 -13.17 3.79 2.51
C LYS A 18 -12.32 2.82 3.34
N GLU A 19 -12.88 2.39 4.46
CA GLU A 19 -12.33 1.32 5.27
C GLU A 19 -12.86 -0.03 4.76
N GLY A 20 -11.98 -1.03 4.69
CA GLY A 20 -12.31 -2.33 4.12
C GLY A 20 -11.10 -3.19 3.86
N LEU A 21 -11.27 -4.22 3.02
CA LEU A 21 -10.16 -4.98 2.48
C LEU A 21 -9.37 -4.12 1.49
N VAL A 22 -8.10 -3.92 1.82
CA VAL A 22 -7.14 -3.13 1.05
C VAL A 22 -5.84 -3.90 0.88
N PHE A 23 -5.02 -3.48 -0.06
CA PHE A 23 -3.68 -4.00 -0.24
C PHE A 23 -2.70 -2.86 -0.45
N LYS A 24 -1.47 -3.06 0.01
CA LYS A 24 -0.40 -2.07 -0.08
C LYS A 24 0.45 -2.40 -1.29
N ILE A 25 0.55 -1.43 -2.19
CA ILE A 25 1.47 -1.44 -3.31
C ILE A 25 2.62 -0.53 -2.91
N GLY A 26 3.85 -0.95 -3.16
CA GLY A 26 4.97 -0.06 -2.96
C GLY A 26 6.16 -0.35 -3.84
N ASP A 27 7.03 0.64 -3.97
CA ASP A 27 8.32 0.52 -4.64
C ASP A 27 9.44 0.47 -3.60
N GLU A 28 10.28 -0.56 -3.71
CA GLU A 28 11.35 -0.83 -2.76
C GLU A 28 12.51 0.18 -2.88
N GLU A 29 12.71 0.78 -4.06
CA GLU A 29 13.79 1.74 -4.31
C GLU A 29 13.40 3.13 -3.80
N THR A 30 12.18 3.59 -4.08
CA THR A 30 11.71 4.92 -3.66
C THR A 30 11.12 4.95 -2.26
N LYS A 31 10.84 3.76 -1.70
CA LYS A 31 10.08 3.57 -0.45
C LYS A 31 8.69 4.19 -0.48
N GLU A 32 8.13 4.40 -1.67
CA GLU A 32 6.78 4.91 -1.83
C GLU A 32 5.78 3.78 -1.70
N VAL A 33 4.68 4.06 -1.00
CA VAL A 33 3.61 3.09 -0.77
C VAL A 33 2.27 3.75 -1.01
N VAL A 34 1.31 2.95 -1.46
CA VAL A 34 -0.09 3.35 -1.56
C VAL A 34 -0.97 2.18 -1.12
N ILE A 35 -1.95 2.46 -0.27
CA ILE A 35 -2.92 1.47 0.19
C ILE A 35 -4.21 1.65 -0.62
N ILE A 36 -4.60 0.62 -1.36
CA ILE A 36 -5.77 0.70 -2.24
C ILE A 36 -6.78 -0.42 -1.94
N CYS A 37 -8.07 -0.11 -2.05
CA CYS A 37 -9.13 -1.12 -2.00
C CYS A 37 -9.30 -1.81 -3.37
N GLU A 38 -9.97 -2.96 -3.38
CA GLU A 38 -10.26 -3.72 -4.61
C GLU A 38 -11.00 -2.89 -5.67
N ASP A 39 -11.95 -2.04 -5.27
CA ASP A 39 -12.67 -1.17 -6.20
C ASP A 39 -11.73 -0.17 -6.90
N CYS A 40 -10.82 0.46 -6.13
CA CYS A 40 -9.85 1.38 -6.70
C CYS A 40 -8.85 0.62 -7.56
N ALA A 41 -8.40 -0.56 -7.13
CA ALA A 41 -7.53 -1.42 -7.92
C ALA A 41 -8.12 -1.79 -9.27
N LYS A 42 -9.41 -2.14 -9.33
CA LYS A 42 -10.10 -2.43 -10.59
C LYS A 42 -10.21 -1.19 -11.46
N LYS A 43 -10.49 -0.02 -10.86
CA LYS A 43 -10.58 1.27 -11.58
C LYS A 43 -9.26 1.73 -12.17
N TYR A 44 -8.17 1.44 -11.47
CA TYR A 44 -6.83 1.88 -11.80
C TYR A 44 -5.92 0.74 -12.31
N GLY A 45 -6.49 -0.45 -12.59
CA GLY A 45 -5.73 -1.63 -12.98
C GLY A 45 -5.01 -1.50 -14.34
N ASP A 46 -5.48 -0.57 -15.18
CA ASP A 46 -4.82 -0.18 -16.43
C ASP A 46 -3.74 0.89 -16.23
N ILE A 47 -3.74 1.59 -15.10
CA ILE A 47 -2.72 2.60 -14.80
C ILE A 47 -1.46 1.89 -14.33
N LYS A 48 -0.30 2.27 -14.87
CA LYS A 48 0.98 1.74 -14.41
C LYS A 48 1.11 2.03 -12.91
N ILE A 49 1.52 1.02 -12.15
CA ILE A 49 1.78 1.13 -10.70
C ILE A 49 2.66 2.35 -10.37
N SER A 50 3.63 2.66 -11.23
CA SER A 50 4.49 3.84 -11.13
C SER A 50 3.73 5.17 -11.13
N GLU A 51 2.68 5.32 -11.96
CA GLU A 51 1.85 6.53 -11.96
C GLU A 51 0.92 6.59 -10.75
N MET A 52 0.48 5.43 -10.22
CA MET A 52 -0.30 5.40 -8.97
C MET A 52 0.56 5.82 -7.78
N LEU A 53 1.81 5.37 -7.72
CA LEU A 53 2.76 5.77 -6.69
C LEU A 53 3.12 7.26 -6.82
N ASP A 54 3.28 7.79 -8.02
CA ASP A 54 3.54 9.23 -8.21
C ASP A 54 2.35 10.11 -7.76
N LYS A 55 1.11 9.66 -8.02
CA LYS A 55 -0.10 10.44 -7.69
C LYS A 55 -0.60 10.29 -6.26
N PHE A 56 -0.55 9.07 -5.74
CA PHE A 56 -1.17 8.70 -4.47
C PHE A 56 -0.18 8.07 -3.50
N GLY A 57 1.03 7.77 -3.97
CA GLY A 57 2.09 7.23 -3.13
C GLY A 57 2.48 8.26 -2.09
N ARG A 58 2.66 7.75 -0.88
CA ARG A 58 3.26 8.47 0.22
C ARG A 58 4.60 7.82 0.51
N LYS A 59 5.59 8.61 0.93
CA LYS A 59 6.85 8.05 1.46
C LYS A 59 6.56 7.38 2.79
N ASP A 60 6.72 6.06 2.83
CA ASP A 60 6.79 5.32 4.09
C ASP A 60 8.25 5.39 4.55
N GLU A 61 8.55 6.27 5.51
CA GLU A 61 9.87 6.29 6.16
C GLU A 61 10.08 5.07 7.08
N GLU A 62 8.99 4.38 7.45
CA GLU A 62 9.06 3.04 8.02
C GLU A 62 9.56 2.07 6.95
N SER A 63 10.79 1.56 7.16
CA SER A 63 11.38 0.52 6.31
C SER A 63 10.38 -0.60 6.09
N PHE A 64 10.22 -1.05 4.84
CA PHE A 64 9.41 -2.21 4.49
C PHE A 64 9.85 -3.41 5.32
N TYR A 65 9.16 -3.67 6.43
CA TYR A 65 9.35 -4.89 7.18
C TYR A 65 8.63 -6.00 6.43
N PRO A 66 9.34 -7.03 5.92
CA PRO A 66 8.68 -8.26 5.52
C PRO A 66 7.94 -8.79 6.76
N GLY A 67 6.66 -9.09 6.61
CA GLY A 67 5.74 -9.35 7.71
C GLY A 67 6.27 -10.36 8.72
N ILE A 68 6.38 -9.95 9.98
CA ILE A 68 5.45 -10.22 11.09
C ILE A 68 6.03 -9.45 12.29
N LYS A 69 5.25 -8.58 12.92
CA LYS A 69 5.46 -8.23 14.33
C LYS A 69 4.20 -8.54 15.09
N ASN A 70 4.01 -9.83 15.37
CA ASN A 70 3.27 -10.24 16.55
C ASN A 70 4.18 -10.00 17.76
N LEU A 71 3.55 -9.74 18.91
CA LEU A 71 4.11 -9.40 20.22
C LEU A 71 4.69 -7.98 20.29
N SER A 72 4.45 -7.18 21.33
CA SER A 72 3.66 -7.27 22.55
C SER A 72 3.87 -5.89 23.21
N GLU A 73 3.10 -5.60 24.27
CA GLU A 73 3.38 -4.55 25.25
C GLU A 73 2.96 -3.12 24.89
N ASN A 74 1.71 -2.82 25.23
CA ASN A 74 1.32 -1.58 25.89
C ASN A 74 0.09 -1.94 26.73
N ASN A 75 -0.01 -1.69 28.03
CA ASN A 75 0.90 -1.23 29.08
C ASN A 75 0.18 -1.63 30.38
#